data_AF-A0A521B3T5-F1
#
_entry.id   AF-A0A521B3T5-F1
#
_cell.length_a   1.000
_cell.length_b   1.000
_cell.length_c   1.000
_cell.angle_alpha   90.00
_cell.angle_beta   90.00
_cell.angle_gamma   90.00
#
_symmetry.space_group_name_H-M   'P 1'
#
loop_
_entity.id
_entity.type
_entity.pdbx_description
1 polymer ?
#
loop_
_entity_poly.entity_id
_entity_poly.type
_entity_poly.pdbx_seq_one_letter_code
_entity_poly.pdbx_strand_id
1 'polypeptide(L)'
;MEQHTIVLSAAKTVLPESISSDFVAALINRGLTQVEYFGREIDNHCDIISDDMEAVSRGLTFIDIHFDTEHPIGYEGLDELQVEALALNMLKECRAEIRKDEKDITIYL
;
A
#
# COMPACT_ATOMS: atom_id res chain seq x y z
N MET A 1 5.38 -15.60 -12.41
CA MET A 1 4.74 -14.78 -11.37
C MET A 1 5.07 -13.35 -11.71
N GLU A 2 4.04 -12.51 -11.81
CA GLU A 2 4.21 -11.07 -11.94
C GLU A 2 4.12 -10.45 -10.54
N GLN A 3 5.04 -9.54 -10.26
CA GLN A 3 5.08 -8.76 -9.02
C GLN A 3 4.23 -7.50 -9.19
N HIS A 4 3.38 -7.27 -8.19
CA HIS A 4 2.47 -6.15 -8.14
C HIS A 4 2.69 -5.35 -6.87
N THR A 5 2.41 -4.06 -6.96
CA THR A 5 2.47 -3.15 -5.83
C THR A 5 1.21 -2.31 -5.79
N ILE A 6 0.57 -2.27 -4.62
CA ILE A 6 -0.42 -1.26 -4.25
C ILE A 6 0.24 -0.33 -3.25
N VAL A 7 0.22 0.97 -3.51
CA VAL A 7 0.64 2.00 -2.56
C VAL A 7 -0.59 2.76 -2.12
N LEU A 8 -0.84 2.75 -0.82
CA LEU A 8 -1.88 3.58 -0.21
C LEU A 8 -1.22 4.69 0.61
N SER A 9 -1.77 5.89 0.59
CA SER A 9 -1.42 6.95 1.53
C SER A 9 -2.48 7.09 2.61
N ALA A 10 -2.07 7.46 3.81
CA ALA A 10 -2.95 7.84 4.90
C ALA A 10 -2.40 9.09 5.59
N ALA A 11 -3.27 9.83 6.28
CA ALA A 11 -2.80 10.90 7.17
C ALA A 11 -1.81 10.33 8.19
N LYS A 12 -0.67 11.00 8.37
CA LYS A 12 0.38 10.54 9.28
C LYS A 12 -0.21 10.23 10.66
N THR A 13 0.00 9.00 11.08
CA THR A 13 -0.50 8.49 12.36
C THR A 13 0.64 7.91 13.19
N VAL A 14 0.45 7.86 14.51
CA VAL A 14 1.39 7.18 15.38
C VAL A 14 1.17 5.68 15.21
N LEU A 15 2.16 5.01 14.61
CA LEU A 15 2.13 3.56 14.42
C LEU A 15 2.39 2.85 15.76
N PRO A 16 1.57 1.85 16.16
CA PRO A 16 1.85 1.03 17.33
C PRO A 16 3.15 0.24 17.18
N GLU A 17 3.65 -0.34 18.28
CA GLU A 17 4.88 -1.16 18.26
C GLU A 17 4.75 -2.39 17.35
N SER A 18 3.57 -3.02 17.33
CA SER A 18 3.23 -4.12 16.43
C SER A 18 2.06 -3.74 15.54
N ILE A 19 2.21 -3.95 14.23
CA ILE A 19 1.15 -3.78 13.23
C ILE A 19 0.61 -5.16 12.85
N SER A 20 -0.72 -5.30 12.80
CA SER A 20 -1.38 -6.50 12.31
C SER A 20 -2.14 -6.22 11.00
N SER A 21 -2.45 -7.27 10.25
CA SER A 21 -3.30 -7.16 9.06
C SER A 21 -4.66 -6.53 9.38
N ASP A 22 -5.21 -6.81 10.58
CA ASP A 22 -6.46 -6.20 11.06
C ASP A 22 -6.36 -4.69 11.24
N PHE A 23 -5.21 -4.19 11.72
CA PHE A 23 -4.97 -2.75 11.85
C PHE A 23 -4.97 -2.08 10.48
N VAL A 24 -4.24 -2.65 9.52
CA VAL A 24 -4.17 -2.13 8.14
C VAL A 24 -5.53 -2.20 7.48
N ALA A 25 -6.23 -3.33 7.59
CA ALA A 25 -7.58 -3.50 7.06
C ALA A 25 -8.57 -2.50 7.69
N ALA A 26 -8.40 -2.12 8.96
CA ALA A 26 -9.22 -1.10 9.59
C ALA A 26 -8.94 0.31 9.06
N LEU A 27 -7.71 0.63 8.68
CA LEU A 27 -7.39 1.90 8.02
C LEU A 27 -8.09 2.00 6.66
N ILE A 28 -8.00 0.94 5.85
CA ILE A 28 -8.62 0.88 4.53
C ILE A 28 -10.15 0.95 4.64
N ASN A 29 -10.77 0.09 5.47
CA ASN A 29 -12.24 0.05 5.61
C ASN A 29 -12.86 1.34 6.14
N ARG A 30 -12.10 2.20 6.83
CA ARG A 30 -12.59 3.48 7.36
C ARG A 30 -12.47 4.62 6.33
N GLY A 31 -11.97 4.34 5.13
CA GLY A 31 -11.69 5.37 4.11
C GLY A 31 -10.64 6.36 4.59
N LEU A 32 -9.70 5.91 5.44
CA LEU A 32 -8.58 6.72 5.92
C LEU A 32 -7.36 6.61 5.01
N THR A 33 -7.51 5.86 3.91
CA THR A 33 -6.49 5.63 2.90
C THR A 33 -6.92 6.21 1.56
N GLN A 34 -5.94 6.55 0.73
CA GLN A 34 -6.13 6.88 -0.68
C GLN A 34 -5.18 6.02 -1.52
N VAL A 35 -5.63 5.54 -2.67
CA VAL A 35 -4.80 4.76 -3.60
C VAL A 35 -3.87 5.74 -4.34
N GLU A 36 -2.57 5.63 -4.11
CA GLU A 36 -1.55 6.43 -4.79
C GLU A 36 -1.01 5.72 -6.04
N TYR A 37 -0.87 4.41 -5.96
CA TYR A 37 -0.36 3.59 -7.05
C TYR A 37 -0.96 2.20 -7.01
N PHE A 38 -1.28 1.69 -8.19
CA PHE A 38 -1.51 0.27 -8.39
C PHE A 38 -0.96 -0.15 -9.75
N GLY A 39 0.03 -1.05 -9.74
CA GLY A 39 0.69 -1.46 -10.96
C GLY A 39 1.63 -2.63 -10.78
N ARG A 40 2.39 -2.94 -11.84
CA ARG A 40 3.51 -3.86 -11.74
C ARG A 40 4.63 -3.20 -10.96
N GLU A 41 5.38 -4.00 -10.21
CA GLU A 41 6.63 -3.52 -9.63
C GLU A 41 7.58 -3.15 -10.78
N ILE A 42 7.94 -1.87 -10.88
CA ILE A 42 8.91 -1.38 -11.86
C ILE A 42 10.23 -1.25 -11.10
N ASP A 43 11.16 -2.16 -11.37
CA ASP A 43 12.56 -2.03 -10.92
C ASP A 43 13.07 -0.63 -11.31
N ASN A 44 13.33 0.21 -10.31
CA ASN A 44 13.73 1.62 -10.41
C ASN A 44 12.69 2.58 -11.03
N HIS A 45 11.87 3.20 -10.18
CA HIS A 45 11.36 4.54 -10.51
C HIS A 45 12.21 5.61 -9.79
N CYS A 46 13.04 6.27 -10.58
CA CYS A 46 14.06 7.25 -10.20
C CYS A 46 13.67 8.25 -9.09
N ASP A 47 14.60 8.35 -8.14
CA ASP A 47 14.77 9.32 -7.03
C ASP A 47 14.83 10.81 -7.46
N ILE A 48 13.73 11.37 -7.98
CA ILE A 48 13.59 12.83 -8.06
C ILE A 48 12.36 13.25 -7.26
N ILE A 49 12.54 13.28 -5.93
CA ILE A 49 11.59 13.90 -5.01
C ILE A 49 11.88 15.39 -5.01
N SER A 50 10.92 16.21 -5.43
CA SER A 50 11.01 17.67 -5.23
C SER A 50 10.84 18.02 -3.75
N ASP A 51 11.41 19.14 -3.30
CA ASP A 51 11.28 19.60 -1.90
C ASP A 51 9.81 19.69 -1.44
N ASP A 52 8.90 20.07 -2.36
CA ASP A 52 7.46 20.13 -2.11
C ASP A 52 6.84 18.73 -1.94
N MET A 53 7.25 17.75 -2.74
CA MET A 53 6.82 16.35 -2.57
C MET A 53 7.38 15.75 -1.29
N GLU A 54 8.60 16.13 -0.90
CA GLU A 54 9.18 15.70 0.37
C GLU A 54 8.39 16.25 1.57
N ALA A 55 7.98 17.53 1.50
CA ALA A 55 7.17 18.15 2.53
C ALA A 55 5.80 17.48 2.69
N VAL A 56 5.13 17.14 1.59
CA VAL A 56 3.86 16.41 1.59
C VAL A 56 4.06 15.00 2.15
N SER A 57 5.10 14.28 1.70
CA SER A 57 5.43 12.93 2.17
C SER A 57 5.66 12.89 3.69
N ARG A 58 6.24 13.93 4.30
CA ARG A 58 6.43 13.99 5.78
C ARG A 58 5.11 14.03 6.57
N GLY A 59 4.02 14.46 5.94
CA GLY A 59 2.68 14.52 6.52
C GLY A 59 1.81 13.28 6.26
N LEU A 60 2.32 12.32 5.49
CA LEU A 60 1.62 11.09 5.11
C LEU A 60 2.35 9.86 5.66
N THR A 61 1.56 8.81 5.85
CA THR A 61 2.00 7.43 6.08
C THR A 61 1.70 6.65 4.79
N PHE A 62 2.71 6.00 4.23
CA PHE A 62 2.53 5.11 3.08
C PHE A 62 2.36 3.66 3.54
N ILE A 63 1.51 2.93 2.84
CA ILE A 63 1.25 1.51 3.05
C ILE A 63 1.52 0.81 1.72
N ASP A 64 2.68 0.17 1.63
CA ASP A 64 3.12 -0.56 0.45
C ASP A 64 2.72 -2.02 0.58
N ILE A 65 1.97 -2.54 -0.39
CA ILE A 65 1.50 -3.92 -0.43
C ILE A 65 2.07 -4.59 -1.67
N HIS A 66 3.01 -5.51 -1.46
CA HIS A 66 3.66 -6.31 -2.49
C HIS A 66 3.03 -7.69 -2.55
N PHE A 67 2.66 -8.14 -3.74
CA PHE A 67 2.05 -9.45 -3.94
C PHE A 67 2.32 -9.98 -5.34
N ASP A 68 2.28 -11.31 -5.47
CA ASP A 68 2.52 -12.01 -6.72
C ASP A 68 1.22 -12.59 -7.30
N THR A 69 1.09 -12.57 -8.63
CA THR A 69 0.03 -13.32 -9.32
C THR A 69 0.55 -14.17 -10.48
N GLU A 70 -0.19 -15.22 -10.83
CA GLU A 70 0.11 -16.06 -12.00
C GLU A 70 -0.36 -15.43 -13.32
N HIS A 71 -1.33 -14.50 -13.25
CA HIS A 71 -2.00 -13.91 -14.41
C HIS A 71 -1.93 -12.39 -14.37
N PRO A 72 -1.73 -11.72 -15.52
CA PRO A 72 -1.65 -10.27 -15.56
C PRO A 72 -2.95 -9.61 -15.08
N ILE A 73 -2.81 -8.54 -14.30
CA ILE A 73 -3.92 -7.70 -13.85
C ILE A 73 -4.16 -6.58 -14.86
N GLY A 74 -5.41 -6.40 -15.27
CA GLY A 74 -5.84 -5.26 -16.08
C GLY A 74 -6.12 -4.04 -15.20
N TYR A 75 -5.11 -3.22 -14.93
CA TYR A 75 -5.21 -2.05 -14.04
C TYR A 75 -6.22 -1.00 -14.51
N GLU A 76 -6.34 -0.79 -15.82
CA GLU A 76 -7.19 0.26 -16.42
C GLU A 76 -8.69 0.09 -16.14
N GLY A 77 -9.12 -1.11 -15.74
CA GLY A 77 -10.52 -1.41 -15.44
C GLY A 77 -10.90 -1.30 -13.96
N LEU A 78 -9.97 -0.91 -13.09
CA LEU A 78 -10.16 -0.91 -11.65
C LEU A 78 -10.24 0.52 -11.10
N ASP A 79 -11.33 0.82 -10.41
CA ASP A 79 -11.47 2.04 -9.62
C ASP A 79 -10.84 1.90 -8.22
N GLU A 80 -10.74 3.01 -7.49
CA GLU A 80 -10.13 3.03 -6.15
C GLU A 80 -10.81 2.04 -5.19
N LEU A 81 -12.14 1.94 -5.23
CA LEU A 81 -12.90 1.02 -4.37
C LEU A 81 -12.59 -0.44 -4.68
N GLN A 82 -12.40 -0.77 -5.95
CA GLN A 82 -12.03 -2.12 -6.38
C GLN A 82 -10.59 -2.46 -5.96
N VAL A 83 -9.67 -1.49 -6.01
CA VAL A 83 -8.29 -1.67 -5.52
C VAL A 83 -8.26 -1.85 -4.00
N GLU A 84 -9.02 -1.06 -3.26
CA GLU A 84 -9.15 -1.21 -1.81
C GLU A 84 -9.77 -2.56 -1.42
N ALA A 85 -10.82 -2.98 -2.14
CA ALA A 85 -11.43 -4.29 -1.93
C ALA A 85 -10.45 -5.44 -2.21
N LEU A 86 -9.62 -5.30 -3.25
CA LEU A 86 -8.54 -6.25 -3.54
C LEU A 86 -7.54 -6.31 -2.39
N ALA A 87 -7.02 -5.17 -1.94
CA ALA A 87 -6.09 -5.09 -0.80
C ALA A 87 -6.68 -5.74 0.46
N LEU A 88 -7.95 -5.46 0.77
CA LEU A 88 -8.66 -6.04 1.91
C LEU A 88 -8.82 -7.56 1.82
N ASN A 89 -9.08 -8.08 0.63
CA ASN A 89 -9.22 -9.52 0.43
C ASN A 89 -7.86 -10.22 0.59
N MET A 90 -6.79 -9.68 0.00
CA MET A 90 -5.46 -10.28 0.11
C MET A 90 -4.94 -10.24 1.56
N LEU A 91 -5.18 -9.15 2.31
CA LEU A 91 -4.84 -9.07 3.73
C LEU A 91 -5.56 -10.11 4.61
N LYS A 92 -6.72 -10.61 4.17
CA LYS A 92 -7.49 -11.65 4.87
C LYS A 92 -7.08 -13.06 4.47
N GLU A 93 -6.78 -13.27 3.20
CA GLU A 93 -6.54 -14.60 2.62
C GLU A 93 -5.07 -15.03 2.71
N CYS A 94 -4.14 -14.06 2.64
CA CYS A 94 -2.71 -14.34 2.67
C CYS A 94 -2.12 -14.18 4.07
N ARG A 95 -1.06 -14.94 4.33
CA ARG A 95 -0.25 -14.75 5.53
C ARG A 95 0.72 -13.60 5.31
N ALA A 96 0.29 -12.39 5.67
CA ALA A 96 1.08 -11.19 5.52
C ALA A 96 2.35 -11.18 6.38
N GLU A 97 3.49 -10.87 5.77
CA GLU A 97 4.66 -10.36 6.48
C GLU A 97 4.58 -8.84 6.51
N ILE A 98 4.34 -8.27 7.69
CA ILE A 98 4.21 -6.82 7.89
C ILE A 98 5.48 -6.29 8.54
N ARG A 99 6.11 -5.34 7.85
CA ARG A 99 7.21 -4.53 8.35
C ARG A 99 6.73 -3.10 8.51
N LYS A 100 7.35 -2.37 9.42
CA LYS A 100 7.12 -0.94 9.59
C LYS A 100 8.44 -0.21 9.78
N ASP A 101 8.48 1.03 9.36
CA ASP A 101 9.51 1.98 9.76
C ASP A 101 8.93 3.04 10.71
N GLU A 102 9.53 4.23 10.78
CA GLU A 102 9.08 5.31 11.65
C GLU A 102 7.65 5.78 11.33
N LYS A 103 7.21 5.71 10.07
CA LYS A 103 5.91 6.26 9.64
C LYS A 103 5.18 5.44 8.58
N ASP A 104 5.85 4.54 7.89
CA ASP A 104 5.36 3.76 6.75
C ASP A 104 5.26 2.27 7.10
N ILE A 105 4.40 1.57 6.36
CA ILE A 105 4.08 0.15 6.53
C ILE A 105 4.36 -0.56 5.22
N THR A 106 5.14 -1.64 5.26
CA THR A 106 5.40 -2.49 4.09
C THR A 106 4.84 -3.89 4.35
N ILE A 107 4.08 -4.42 3.41
CA ILE A 107 3.36 -5.69 3.52
C ILE A 107 3.74 -6.57 2.34
N TYR A 108 4.18 -7.79 2.64
CA TYR A 108 4.42 -8.83 1.64
C TYR A 108 3.37 -9.93 1.80
N LEU A 109 2.67 -10.27 0.72
CA LEU A 109 1.55 -11.23 0.68
C LEU A 109 1.86 -12.45 -0.18
#